data_AF-A0A6I7QXM6-F1
#
_entry.id   AF-A0A6I7QXM6-F1
#
_cell.length_a   1.000
_cell.length_b   1.000
_cell.length_c   1.000
_cell.angle_alpha   90.00
_cell.angle_beta   90.00
_cell.angle_gamma   90.00
#
_symmetry.space_group_name_H-M   'P 1'
#
loop_
_entity.id
_entity.type
_entity.pdbx_description
1 polymer ?
#
loop_
_entity_poly.entity_id
_entity_poly.type
_entity_poly.pdbx_seq_one_letter_code
_entity_poly.pdbx_strand_id
1 'polypeptide(L)'
;MSKKNITMKKLILLLCFFAMPLLMLAQKGSYFGFQGTFYNTWVINQQKYDYQFLPDFDYEVTTGQSFGLKAGYKFTENLGIQLEGRLTSVGQDYERVDGNLLSTKELSFRYLQFPLLLKFNGGESGNLVRFYGLIGPSFGILTKAEERYNVSIPVFQDIETTENRRDDVTNVDIAATLEFGAEFYLFSGLYLNLGLRLNMSISDINDEQYHDQDNYKPSRNAYGGINAGINYILAR
;
A
#
# COMPACT_ATOMS: atom_id res chain seq x y z
N MET A 1 4.66 -52.82 -19.94
CA MET A 1 5.52 -51.63 -19.74
C MET A 1 5.32 -50.68 -20.92
N SER A 2 4.79 -49.46 -20.73
CA SER A 2 5.02 -48.26 -21.57
C SER A 2 3.93 -47.18 -21.32
N LYS A 3 4.00 -46.50 -20.17
CA LYS A 3 3.22 -45.26 -19.92
C LYS A 3 4.09 -44.06 -19.52
N LYS A 4 5.40 -44.25 -19.37
CA LYS A 4 6.33 -43.22 -18.86
C LYS A 4 6.77 -42.20 -19.93
N ASN A 5 6.68 -42.54 -21.22
CA ASN A 5 7.21 -41.71 -22.31
C ASN A 5 6.26 -40.59 -22.78
N ILE A 6 4.96 -40.66 -22.47
CA ILE A 6 3.99 -39.64 -22.91
C ILE A 6 4.05 -38.41 -21.99
N THR A 7 4.30 -38.58 -20.70
CA THR A 7 4.36 -37.50 -19.70
C THR A 7 5.61 -36.63 -19.88
N MET A 8 6.75 -37.23 -20.24
CA MET A 8 8.00 -36.50 -20.48
C MET A 8 7.98 -35.68 -21.77
N LYS A 9 7.34 -36.19 -22.84
CA LYS A 9 7.14 -35.45 -24.09
C LYS A 9 6.22 -34.24 -23.91
N LYS A 10 5.17 -34.37 -23.09
CA LYS A 10 4.30 -33.23 -22.72
C LYS A 10 5.02 -32.20 -21.85
N LEU A 11 5.90 -32.64 -20.95
CA LEU A 11 6.72 -31.75 -20.12
C LEU A 11 7.75 -30.97 -20.95
N ILE A 12 8.39 -31.64 -21.92
CA ILE A 12 9.32 -31.00 -22.86
C ILE A 12 8.56 -30.05 -23.81
N LEU A 13 7.37 -30.41 -24.30
CA LEU A 13 6.55 -29.52 -25.13
C LEU A 13 6.07 -28.29 -24.35
N LEU A 14 5.74 -28.46 -23.06
CA LEU A 14 5.37 -27.37 -22.15
C LEU A 14 6.57 -26.45 -21.83
N LEU A 15 7.77 -27.03 -21.65
CA LEU A 15 9.02 -26.26 -21.51
C LEU A 15 9.42 -25.54 -22.81
N CYS A 16 9.19 -26.15 -23.98
CA CYS A 16 9.45 -25.52 -25.27
C CYS A 16 8.43 -24.41 -25.59
N PHE A 17 7.18 -24.52 -25.13
CA PHE A 17 6.19 -23.44 -25.21
C PHE A 17 6.57 -22.23 -24.33
N PHE A 18 7.35 -22.46 -23.27
CA PHE A 18 7.91 -21.40 -22.42
C PHE A 18 9.24 -20.81 -22.93
N ALA A 19 9.91 -21.45 -23.89
CA ALA A 19 11.26 -21.09 -24.33
C ALA A 19 11.31 -20.34 -25.69
N MET A 20 10.17 -20.00 -26.31
CA MET A 20 10.11 -19.56 -27.71
C MET A 20 9.81 -18.09 -28.06
N PRO A 21 9.71 -17.10 -27.16
CA PRO A 21 9.86 -15.71 -27.56
C PRO A 21 11.22 -15.20 -27.09
N LEU A 22 12.24 -15.40 -27.92
CA LEU A 22 13.61 -14.91 -27.71
C LEU A 22 14.07 -13.98 -28.82
N LEU A 23 13.17 -13.51 -29.69
CA LEU A 23 13.54 -12.68 -30.83
C LEU A 23 12.52 -11.56 -31.05
N MET A 24 12.83 -10.42 -30.43
CA MET A 24 12.56 -9.06 -30.88
C MET A 24 11.12 -8.55 -30.75
N LEU A 25 10.79 -7.88 -29.64
CA LEU A 25 10.07 -6.58 -29.54
C LEU A 25 10.08 -6.06 -28.07
N ALA A 26 11.21 -5.48 -27.63
CA ALA A 26 11.53 -5.21 -26.21
C ALA A 26 10.75 -4.08 -25.48
N GLN A 27 9.60 -3.61 -25.98
CA GLN A 27 8.98 -2.37 -25.48
C GLN A 27 7.48 -2.47 -25.16
N LYS A 28 6.87 -3.61 -25.51
CA LYS A 28 5.54 -4.02 -25.05
C LYS A 28 5.72 -5.32 -24.30
N GLY A 29 5.12 -5.44 -23.12
CA GLY A 29 5.31 -6.66 -22.37
C GLY A 29 4.85 -6.56 -20.93
N SER A 30 4.79 -7.73 -20.33
CA SER A 30 4.51 -7.88 -18.92
C SER A 30 5.76 -7.55 -18.12
N TYR A 31 5.59 -7.03 -16.92
CA TYR A 31 6.66 -6.92 -15.93
C TYR A 31 6.13 -7.34 -14.57
N PHE A 32 7.03 -7.77 -13.71
CA PHE A 32 6.73 -8.06 -12.31
C PHE A 32 7.80 -7.44 -11.43
N GLY A 33 7.48 -7.23 -10.16
CA GLY A 33 8.43 -6.63 -9.25
C GLY A 33 8.00 -6.70 -7.80
N PHE A 34 8.93 -6.30 -6.95
CA PHE A 34 8.73 -6.11 -5.52
C PHE A 34 8.88 -4.62 -5.22
N GLN A 35 8.10 -4.10 -4.27
CA GLN A 35 8.25 -2.71 -3.84
C GLN A 35 7.90 -2.52 -2.37
N GLY A 36 8.60 -1.58 -1.76
CA GLY A 36 8.36 -1.09 -0.41
C GLY A 36 8.04 0.41 -0.43
N THR A 37 7.20 0.86 0.49
CA THR A 37 6.96 2.29 0.71
C THR A 37 7.12 2.58 2.19
N PHE A 38 7.84 3.66 2.51
CA PHE A 38 7.86 4.27 3.83
C PHE A 38 7.18 5.64 3.74
N TYR A 39 6.26 5.94 4.65
CA TYR A 39 5.38 7.10 4.54
C TYR A 39 4.95 7.66 5.89
N ASN A 40 4.50 8.90 5.87
CA ASN A 40 3.68 9.47 6.92
C ASN A 40 2.21 9.10 6.66
N THR A 41 1.46 8.81 7.71
CA THR A 41 0.05 8.40 7.66
C THR A 41 -0.79 9.32 8.53
N TRP A 42 -2.05 9.48 8.12
CA TRP A 42 -3.03 10.31 8.81
C TRP A 42 -4.40 9.64 8.79
N VAL A 43 -5.18 9.90 9.83
CA VAL A 43 -6.63 9.67 9.82
C VAL A 43 -7.33 11.03 9.73
N ILE A 44 -7.89 11.33 8.56
CA ILE A 44 -8.56 12.60 8.27
C ILE A 44 -9.99 12.55 8.80
N ASN A 45 -10.44 13.68 9.36
CA ASN A 45 -11.78 13.85 9.92
C ASN A 45 -12.13 12.80 10.97
N GLN A 46 -11.14 12.34 11.74
CA GLN A 46 -11.43 11.45 12.84
C GLN A 46 -12.35 12.15 13.83
N GLN A 47 -13.62 11.78 13.78
CA GLN A 47 -14.53 12.21 14.80
C GLN A 47 -14.21 11.44 16.06
N LYS A 48 -14.26 12.16 17.16
CA LYS A 48 -14.07 11.65 18.50
C LYS A 48 -15.15 10.59 18.71
N TYR A 49 -14.85 9.33 18.40
CA TYR A 49 -15.66 8.16 18.77
C TYR A 49 -16.03 8.33 20.23
N ASP A 50 -17.24 8.83 20.56
CA ASP A 50 -17.93 8.93 21.85
C ASP A 50 -17.16 9.23 23.16
N TYR A 51 -15.86 9.48 23.12
CA TYR A 51 -15.04 9.72 24.28
C TYR A 51 -15.02 11.22 24.48
N GLN A 52 -15.85 11.66 25.43
CA GLN A 52 -15.74 12.94 26.14
C GLN A 52 -14.33 13.19 26.73
N PHE A 53 -13.39 12.25 26.57
CA PHE A 53 -12.01 12.24 27.03
C PHE A 53 -10.96 12.59 25.95
N LEU A 54 -11.33 12.73 24.68
CA LEU A 54 -10.42 13.14 23.59
C LEU A 54 -10.37 14.66 23.24
N PRO A 55 -10.96 15.63 23.97
CA PRO A 55 -10.87 17.01 23.54
C PRO A 55 -9.47 17.61 23.50
N ASP A 56 -8.47 16.98 24.15
CA ASP A 56 -7.13 17.56 24.34
C ASP A 56 -5.97 16.66 23.90
N PHE A 57 -6.20 15.71 22.98
CA PHE A 57 -5.11 14.94 22.37
C PHE A 57 -4.62 15.62 21.10
N ASP A 58 -3.30 15.85 21.03
CA ASP A 58 -2.61 16.42 19.89
C ASP A 58 -2.18 15.33 18.90
N TYR A 59 -2.16 15.68 17.61
CA TYR A 59 -1.72 14.77 16.55
C TYR A 59 -0.19 14.62 16.56
N GLU A 60 0.30 13.39 16.60
CA GLU A 60 1.72 13.08 16.45
C GLU A 60 2.07 12.72 15.00
N VAL A 61 3.35 12.84 14.64
CA VAL A 61 3.87 12.39 13.34
C VAL A 61 3.91 10.87 13.30
N THR A 62 2.88 10.26 12.74
CA THR A 62 2.80 8.79 12.62
C THR A 62 3.37 8.29 11.30
N THR A 63 4.24 7.30 11.37
CA THR A 63 4.83 6.69 10.16
C THR A 63 4.28 5.29 9.94
N GLY A 64 4.26 4.89 8.67
CA GLY A 64 3.81 3.58 8.26
C GLY A 64 4.67 3.04 7.13
N GLN A 65 4.46 1.76 6.86
CA GLN A 65 5.17 1.04 5.81
C GLN A 65 4.25 0.09 5.07
N SER A 66 4.54 -0.10 3.79
CA SER A 66 3.88 -1.11 2.97
C SER A 66 4.86 -1.87 2.10
N PHE A 67 4.65 -3.17 1.97
CA PHE A 67 5.46 -4.05 1.12
C PHE A 67 4.54 -4.88 0.23
N GLY A 68 4.95 -5.12 -1.01
CA GLY A 68 4.10 -5.84 -1.92
C GLY A 68 4.76 -6.28 -3.21
N LEU A 69 3.98 -7.07 -3.94
CA LEU A 69 4.26 -7.49 -5.30
C LEU A 69 3.52 -6.57 -6.27
N LYS A 70 4.07 -6.42 -7.46
CA LYS A 70 3.39 -5.79 -8.59
C LYS A 70 3.55 -6.62 -9.84
N ALA A 71 2.53 -6.58 -10.67
CA ALA A 71 2.56 -7.08 -12.04
C ALA A 71 1.92 -6.02 -12.94
N GLY A 72 2.44 -5.84 -14.13
CA GLY A 72 1.85 -4.89 -15.06
C GLY A 72 2.09 -5.26 -16.50
N TYR A 73 1.42 -4.55 -17.40
CA TYR A 73 1.53 -4.74 -18.84
C TYR A 73 1.67 -3.37 -19.52
N LYS A 74 2.72 -3.21 -20.32
CA LYS A 74 2.96 -2.01 -21.14
C LYS A 74 2.24 -2.18 -22.49
N PHE A 75 1.18 -1.39 -22.73
CA PHE A 75 0.45 -1.36 -24.01
C PHE A 75 1.28 -0.70 -25.11
N THR A 76 1.97 0.39 -24.74
CA THR A 76 2.92 1.13 -25.55
C THR A 76 4.16 1.46 -24.71
N GLU A 77 5.14 2.14 -25.30
CA GLU A 77 6.30 2.64 -24.54
C GLU A 77 5.92 3.59 -23.41
N ASN A 78 4.80 4.33 -23.57
CA ASN A 78 4.40 5.42 -22.67
C ASN A 78 3.14 5.11 -21.86
N LEU A 79 2.42 4.02 -22.16
CA LEU A 79 1.16 3.68 -21.49
C LEU A 79 1.11 2.20 -21.11
N GLY A 80 0.64 1.92 -19.90
CA GLY A 80 0.42 0.57 -19.41
C GLY A 80 -0.58 0.52 -18.26
N ILE A 81 -0.74 -0.68 -17.71
CA ILE A 81 -1.54 -0.96 -16.52
C ILE A 81 -0.68 -1.71 -15.50
N GLN A 82 -0.96 -1.51 -14.21
CA GLN A 82 -0.25 -2.14 -13.09
C GLN A 82 -1.28 -2.59 -12.06
N LEU A 83 -1.20 -3.86 -11.64
CA LEU A 83 -1.89 -4.40 -10.50
C LEU A 83 -0.87 -4.66 -9.40
N GLU A 84 -1.23 -4.35 -8.17
CA GLU A 84 -0.39 -4.59 -7.00
C GLU A 84 -1.12 -5.41 -5.94
N GLY A 85 -0.35 -6.10 -5.10
CA GLY A 85 -0.83 -6.69 -3.86
C GLY A 85 0.11 -6.27 -2.72
N ARG A 86 -0.40 -5.53 -1.74
CA ARG A 86 0.39 -4.89 -0.68
C ARG A 86 -0.12 -5.23 0.70
N LEU A 87 0.77 -5.48 1.65
CA LEU A 87 0.48 -5.36 3.07
C LEU A 87 0.82 -3.92 3.49
N THR A 88 -0.17 -3.18 3.96
CA THR A 88 -0.07 -1.75 4.27
C THR A 88 -0.48 -1.53 5.73
N SER A 89 0.34 -0.82 6.50
CA SER A 89 0.00 -0.37 7.85
C SER A 89 -0.26 1.13 7.85
N VAL A 90 -1.43 1.56 8.27
CA VAL A 90 -1.86 2.97 8.37
C VAL A 90 -2.44 3.21 9.74
N GLY A 91 -2.59 4.47 10.12
CA GLY A 91 -2.98 4.81 11.47
C GLY A 91 -2.75 6.27 11.80
N GLN A 92 -2.88 6.57 13.09
CA GLN A 92 -2.59 7.87 13.67
C GLN A 92 -2.30 7.69 15.16
N ASP A 93 -1.23 8.32 15.60
CA ASP A 93 -0.80 8.41 16.99
C ASP A 93 -1.15 9.79 17.52
N TYR A 94 -1.44 9.81 18.81
CA TYR A 94 -1.87 10.99 19.53
C TYR A 94 -1.18 11.03 20.88
N GLU A 95 -0.85 12.24 21.31
CA GLU A 95 -0.28 12.49 22.63
C GLU A 95 -1.06 13.55 23.38
N ARG A 96 -1.00 13.46 24.71
CA ARG A 96 -1.56 14.46 25.62
C ARG A 96 -0.66 14.57 26.84
N VAL A 97 -0.30 15.81 27.19
CA VAL A 97 0.52 16.12 28.35
C VAL A 97 -0.28 16.95 29.34
N ASP A 98 -0.60 16.37 30.50
CA ASP A 98 -1.27 17.07 31.62
C ASP A 98 -0.31 17.18 32.82
N GLY A 99 0.46 18.27 32.88
CA GLY A 99 1.47 18.46 33.91
C GLY A 99 2.60 17.43 33.79
N ASN A 100 2.65 16.46 34.70
CA ASN A 100 3.63 15.37 34.68
C ASN A 100 3.06 14.06 34.10
N LEU A 101 1.79 14.04 33.68
CA LEU A 101 1.13 12.89 33.08
C LEU A 101 1.33 12.93 31.57
N LEU A 102 1.89 11.87 30.98
CA LEU A 102 1.90 11.67 29.53
C LEU A 102 0.90 10.56 29.20
N SER A 103 -0.07 10.86 28.35
CA SER A 103 -0.97 9.86 27.77
C SER A 103 -0.72 9.76 26.27
N THR A 104 -0.56 8.56 25.75
CA THR A 104 -0.47 8.31 24.30
C THR A 104 -1.60 7.38 23.86
N LYS A 105 -2.10 7.62 22.65
CA LYS A 105 -3.10 6.80 21.99
C LYS A 105 -2.62 6.49 20.58
N GLU A 106 -2.49 5.21 20.25
CA GLU A 106 -2.08 4.74 18.93
C GLU A 106 -3.24 4.01 18.26
N LEU A 107 -3.61 4.45 17.06
CA LEU A 107 -4.57 3.74 16.22
C LEU A 107 -3.82 3.07 15.07
N SER A 108 -3.91 1.74 14.99
CA SER A 108 -3.17 0.96 14.00
C SER A 108 -4.10 0.06 13.18
N PHE A 109 -4.11 0.27 11.87
CA PHE A 109 -4.85 -0.53 10.91
C PHE A 109 -3.90 -1.20 9.93
N ARG A 110 -4.15 -2.48 9.64
CA ARG A 110 -3.42 -3.23 8.62
C ARG A 110 -4.36 -3.71 7.53
N TYR A 111 -4.03 -3.38 6.29
CA TYR A 111 -4.79 -3.75 5.11
C TYR A 111 -3.98 -4.63 4.16
N LEU A 112 -4.66 -5.57 3.51
CA LEU A 112 -4.22 -6.14 2.26
C LEU A 112 -4.80 -5.29 1.12
N GLN A 113 -3.96 -4.48 0.47
CA GLN A 113 -4.38 -3.51 -0.56
C GLN A 113 -4.07 -4.00 -1.98
N PHE A 114 -5.02 -3.76 -2.89
CA PHE A 114 -4.96 -4.09 -4.31
C PHE A 114 -5.17 -2.86 -5.21
N PRO A 115 -4.14 -2.01 -5.38
CA PRO A 115 -4.12 -0.94 -6.37
C PRO A 115 -4.20 -1.45 -7.81
N LEU A 116 -5.10 -0.88 -8.62
CA LEU A 116 -5.16 -1.04 -10.07
C LEU A 116 -4.88 0.31 -10.73
N LEU A 117 -3.71 0.44 -11.35
CA LEU A 117 -3.13 1.72 -11.73
C LEU A 117 -2.90 1.79 -13.23
N LEU A 118 -3.26 2.92 -13.83
CA LEU A 118 -2.76 3.31 -15.14
C LEU A 118 -1.36 3.85 -15.00
N LYS A 119 -0.43 3.40 -15.85
CA LYS A 119 0.97 3.81 -15.85
C LYS A 119 1.30 4.64 -17.07
N PHE A 120 1.84 5.81 -16.85
CA PHE A 120 2.37 6.71 -17.87
C PHE A 120 3.88 6.76 -17.74
N ASN A 121 4.62 6.59 -18.84
CA ASN A 121 6.08 6.74 -18.83
C ASN A 121 6.48 7.89 -19.75
N GLY A 122 7.33 8.77 -19.25
CA GLY A 122 8.01 9.81 -20.02
C GLY A 122 9.31 9.29 -20.64
N GLY A 123 9.76 10.00 -21.68
CA GLY A 123 11.00 9.70 -22.40
C GLY A 123 10.90 8.50 -23.35
N GLU A 124 11.88 8.43 -24.23
CA GLU A 124 12.02 7.40 -25.26
C GLU A 124 12.57 6.10 -24.67
N SER A 125 12.25 4.99 -25.34
CA SER A 125 12.85 3.70 -25.01
C SER A 125 14.36 3.69 -25.26
N GLY A 126 15.13 3.10 -24.34
CA GLY A 126 16.59 3.09 -24.36
C GLY A 126 17.25 4.08 -23.40
N ASN A 127 16.49 5.04 -22.88
CA ASN A 127 16.98 5.94 -21.85
C ASN A 127 17.24 5.20 -20.54
N LEU A 128 18.41 5.45 -19.94
CA LEU A 128 18.80 4.89 -18.64
C LEU A 128 17.81 5.28 -17.54
N VAL A 129 17.29 6.51 -17.61
CA VAL A 129 16.33 7.07 -16.65
C VAL A 129 15.05 7.46 -17.37
N ARG A 130 13.91 7.03 -16.84
CA ARG A 130 12.58 7.39 -17.37
C ARG A 130 11.66 7.82 -16.24
N PHE A 131 11.02 8.97 -16.38
CA PHE A 131 10.01 9.39 -15.42
C PHE A 131 8.72 8.61 -15.62
N TYR A 132 7.98 8.36 -14.55
CA TYR A 132 6.70 7.68 -14.62
C TYR A 132 5.66 8.35 -13.71
N GLY A 133 4.39 8.14 -14.05
CA GLY A 133 3.24 8.44 -13.21
C GLY A 133 2.31 7.23 -13.16
N LEU A 134 1.69 7.00 -12.00
CA LEU A 134 0.68 5.99 -11.75
C LEU A 134 -0.55 6.64 -11.14
N ILE A 135 -1.74 6.31 -11.60
CA ILE A 135 -2.98 6.75 -10.97
C ILE A 135 -4.06 5.67 -11.08
N GLY A 136 -4.84 5.48 -10.04
CA GLY A 136 -5.99 4.59 -10.09
C GLY A 136 -6.59 4.25 -8.73
N PRO A 137 -7.68 3.48 -8.72
CA PRO A 137 -8.30 3.02 -7.48
C PRO A 137 -7.45 1.99 -6.75
N SER A 138 -7.70 1.84 -5.45
CA SER A 138 -7.12 0.83 -4.58
C SER A 138 -8.21 0.26 -3.68
N PHE A 139 -8.22 -1.06 -3.54
CA PHE A 139 -9.14 -1.79 -2.68
C PHE A 139 -8.37 -2.44 -1.53
N GLY A 140 -8.70 -2.10 -0.29
CA GLY A 140 -8.11 -2.63 0.93
C GLY A 140 -9.07 -3.59 1.63
N ILE A 141 -8.54 -4.71 2.11
CA ILE A 141 -9.24 -5.61 3.04
C ILE A 141 -8.58 -5.48 4.41
N LEU A 142 -9.35 -5.13 5.42
CA LEU A 142 -8.89 -5.00 6.80
C LEU A 142 -8.46 -6.38 7.32
N THR A 143 -7.23 -6.45 7.80
CA THR A 143 -6.66 -7.65 8.42
C THR A 143 -6.47 -7.50 9.92
N LYS A 144 -6.29 -6.26 10.40
CA LYS A 144 -6.04 -5.93 11.80
C LYS A 144 -6.47 -4.48 12.09
N ALA A 145 -7.10 -4.26 13.25
CA ALA A 145 -7.36 -2.95 13.81
C ALA A 145 -7.08 -3.01 15.33
N GLU A 146 -6.16 -2.20 15.81
CA GLU A 146 -5.81 -2.09 17.22
C GLU A 146 -5.84 -0.64 17.68
N GLU A 147 -6.32 -0.42 18.90
CA GLU A 147 -6.12 0.81 19.65
C GLU A 147 -5.22 0.49 20.85
N ARG A 148 -4.13 1.25 21.01
CA ARG A 148 -3.28 1.18 22.20
C ARG A 148 -3.39 2.47 22.97
N TYR A 149 -3.48 2.35 24.28
CA TYR A 149 -3.52 3.47 25.19
C TYR A 149 -2.46 3.27 26.27
N ASN A 150 -1.56 4.24 26.40
CA ASN A 150 -0.53 4.25 27.44
C ASN A 150 -0.68 5.50 28.31
N VAL A 151 -0.58 5.32 29.62
CA VAL A 151 -0.49 6.42 30.59
C VAL A 151 0.79 6.24 31.38
N SER A 152 1.72 7.18 31.22
CA SER A 152 2.99 7.23 31.93
C SER A 152 2.95 8.28 33.05
N ILE A 153 3.34 7.87 34.26
CA ILE A 153 3.40 8.74 35.45
C ILE A 153 4.80 8.60 36.09
N PRO A 154 5.59 9.68 36.25
CA PRO A 154 6.99 9.62 36.68
C PRO A 154 7.31 8.94 38.02
N VAL A 155 6.30 8.60 38.82
CA VAL A 155 6.43 8.01 40.16
C VAL A 155 5.68 6.67 40.28
N PHE A 156 4.90 6.26 39.27
CA PHE A 156 4.12 5.02 39.27
C PHE A 156 4.48 4.14 38.07
N GLN A 157 3.98 2.90 38.08
CA GLN A 157 4.09 1.99 36.95
C GLN A 157 3.17 2.45 35.82
N ASP A 158 3.66 2.42 34.58
CA ASP A 158 2.89 2.76 33.39
C ASP A 158 1.69 1.81 33.21
N ILE A 159 0.57 2.36 32.77
CA ILE A 159 -0.64 1.61 32.46
C ILE A 159 -0.73 1.51 30.94
N GLU A 160 -0.66 0.31 30.40
CA GLU A 160 -0.79 0.03 28.97
C GLU A 160 -2.00 -0.88 28.71
N THR A 161 -2.91 -0.44 27.83
CA THR A 161 -4.05 -1.24 27.35
C THR A 161 -3.97 -1.37 25.84
N THR A 162 -4.18 -2.56 25.32
CA THR A 162 -4.35 -2.81 23.87
C THR A 162 -5.72 -3.44 23.63
N GLU A 163 -6.51 -2.82 22.78
CA GLU A 163 -7.84 -3.30 22.41
C GLU A 163 -7.90 -3.64 20.92
N ASN A 164 -8.59 -4.73 20.60
CA ASN A 164 -8.93 -5.06 19.22
C ASN A 164 -10.17 -4.25 18.82
N ARG A 165 -10.04 -3.42 17.79
CA ARG A 165 -11.09 -2.52 17.31
C ARG A 165 -11.59 -2.92 15.92
N ARG A 166 -11.49 -4.20 15.57
CA ARG A 166 -11.91 -4.69 14.25
C ARG A 166 -13.40 -4.52 14.00
N ASP A 167 -14.22 -4.60 15.05
CA ASP A 167 -15.67 -4.43 14.95
C ASP A 167 -16.07 -2.94 14.82
N ASP A 168 -15.13 -2.02 15.06
CA ASP A 168 -15.35 -0.57 14.99
C ASP A 168 -14.99 0.03 13.63
N VAL A 169 -14.40 -0.79 12.75
CA VAL A 169 -13.77 -0.38 11.48
C VAL A 169 -14.34 -1.18 10.34
N THR A 170 -14.72 -0.50 9.26
CA THR A 170 -15.22 -1.15 8.05
C THR A 170 -14.15 -2.10 7.46
N ASN A 171 -14.57 -3.32 7.11
CA ASN A 171 -13.66 -4.35 6.59
C ASN A 171 -13.07 -4.04 5.20
N VAL A 172 -13.67 -3.11 4.45
CA VAL A 172 -13.29 -2.74 3.09
C VAL A 172 -12.96 -1.26 3.00
N ASP A 173 -11.78 -0.94 2.47
CA ASP A 173 -11.33 0.42 2.20
C ASP A 173 -11.20 0.65 0.70
N ILE A 174 -11.84 1.69 0.18
CA ILE A 174 -11.74 2.11 -1.22
C ILE A 174 -10.98 3.44 -1.24
N ALA A 175 -9.85 3.47 -1.94
CA ALA A 175 -8.95 4.61 -1.98
C ALA A 175 -8.57 5.01 -3.41
N ALA A 176 -8.11 6.25 -3.57
CA ALA A 176 -7.36 6.68 -4.75
C ALA A 176 -5.85 6.60 -4.48
N THR A 177 -5.09 6.13 -5.46
CA THR A 177 -3.62 6.08 -5.40
C THR A 177 -3.04 6.92 -6.52
N LEU A 178 -2.01 7.69 -6.19
CA LEU A 178 -1.17 8.44 -7.12
C LEU A 178 0.30 8.13 -6.80
N GLU A 179 1.12 7.91 -7.82
CA GLU A 179 2.57 7.79 -7.65
C GLU A 179 3.27 8.48 -8.82
N PHE A 180 4.39 9.15 -8.57
CA PHE A 180 5.23 9.69 -9.63
C PHE A 180 6.69 9.59 -9.23
N GLY A 181 7.56 9.31 -10.20
CA GLY A 181 8.95 9.00 -9.89
C GLY A 181 9.81 8.77 -11.11
N ALA A 182 10.94 8.12 -10.89
CA ALA A 182 11.90 7.73 -11.92
C ALA A 182 12.16 6.22 -11.89
N GLU A 183 12.28 5.64 -13.08
CA GLU A 183 12.77 4.30 -13.34
C GLU A 183 14.23 4.38 -13.78
N PHE A 184 15.09 3.59 -13.16
CA PHE A 184 16.52 3.45 -13.49
C PHE A 184 16.76 2.06 -14.08
N TYR A 185 17.00 2.01 -15.39
CA TYR A 185 17.23 0.76 -16.12
C TYR A 185 18.68 0.31 -15.90
N LEU A 186 18.87 -0.80 -15.19
CA LEU A 186 20.22 -1.28 -14.83
C LEU A 186 20.81 -2.14 -15.95
N PHE A 187 20.04 -3.11 -16.42
CA PHE A 187 20.40 -4.04 -17.50
C PHE A 187 19.14 -4.40 -18.31
N SER A 188 19.30 -5.14 -19.41
CA SER A 188 18.16 -5.60 -20.21
C SER A 188 17.13 -6.34 -19.36
N GLY A 189 15.96 -5.72 -19.18
CA GLY A 189 14.85 -6.26 -18.42
C GLY A 189 14.80 -5.79 -16.96
N LEU A 190 15.90 -5.44 -16.31
CA LEU A 190 15.92 -5.07 -14.90
C LEU A 190 15.92 -3.53 -14.71
N TYR A 191 14.96 -3.02 -13.94
CA TYR A 191 14.94 -1.61 -13.55
C TYR A 191 14.54 -1.41 -12.10
N LEU A 192 15.12 -0.39 -11.47
CA LEU A 192 14.69 0.12 -10.17
C LEU A 192 13.67 1.22 -10.38
N ASN A 193 12.73 1.38 -9.47
CA ASN A 193 11.89 2.57 -9.40
C ASN A 193 12.07 3.26 -8.05
N LEU A 194 12.06 4.59 -8.07
CA LEU A 194 11.99 5.44 -6.89
C LEU A 194 10.95 6.52 -7.18
N GLY A 195 9.97 6.69 -6.29
CA GLY A 195 8.89 7.64 -6.49
C GLY A 195 8.25 8.11 -5.21
N LEU A 196 7.49 9.20 -5.33
CA LEU A 196 6.59 9.67 -4.29
C LEU A 196 5.23 9.04 -4.51
N ARG A 197 4.69 8.41 -3.47
CA ARG A 197 3.40 7.73 -3.48
C ARG A 197 2.45 8.38 -2.49
N LEU A 198 1.24 8.63 -2.95
CA LEU A 198 0.11 9.15 -2.19
C LEU A 198 -1.05 8.16 -2.28
N ASN A 199 -1.77 8.01 -1.19
CA ASN A 199 -3.00 7.22 -1.14
C ASN A 199 -3.98 7.89 -0.18
N MET A 200 -5.25 7.93 -0.55
CA MET A 200 -6.30 8.53 0.27
C MET A 200 -7.60 7.72 0.12
N SER A 201 -8.15 7.28 1.24
CA SER A 201 -9.46 6.65 1.33
C SER A 201 -10.54 7.62 0.84
N ILE A 202 -11.43 7.07 0.01
CA ILE A 202 -12.66 7.70 -0.46
C ILE A 202 -13.82 7.20 0.40
N SER A 203 -13.80 5.91 0.75
CA SER A 203 -14.75 5.32 1.69
C SER A 203 -14.49 5.78 3.13
N ASP A 204 -15.53 5.68 3.93
CA ASP A 204 -15.43 5.79 5.38
C ASP A 204 -14.70 4.57 5.95
N ILE A 205 -13.90 4.79 6.98
CA ILE A 205 -13.19 3.71 7.68
C ILE A 205 -13.96 3.23 8.91
N ASN A 206 -14.91 4.02 9.42
CA ASN A 206 -15.71 3.64 10.58
C ASN A 206 -16.79 2.62 10.18
N ASP A 207 -17.22 1.78 11.11
CA ASP A 207 -18.37 0.89 10.90
C ASP A 207 -19.70 1.67 10.88
N GLU A 208 -20.69 1.16 10.14
CA GLU A 208 -22.00 1.81 9.95
C GLU A 208 -22.74 2.07 11.27
N GLN A 209 -22.52 1.24 12.30
CA GLN A 209 -23.15 1.42 13.61
C GLN A 209 -22.79 2.77 14.30
N TYR A 210 -21.73 3.45 13.84
CA TYR A 210 -21.31 4.75 14.35
C TYR A 210 -21.82 5.94 13.53
N HIS A 211 -22.59 5.71 12.47
CA HIS A 211 -23.10 6.77 11.58
C HIS A 211 -24.29 7.54 12.17
N ASP A 212 -24.98 6.99 13.16
CA ASP A 212 -26.19 7.58 13.77
C ASP A 212 -25.90 8.65 14.83
N GLN A 213 -24.63 9.09 14.97
CA GLN A 213 -24.25 10.16 15.88
C GLN A 213 -24.54 11.55 15.30
N ASP A 214 -25.05 12.47 16.13
CA ASP A 214 -25.30 13.86 15.75
C ASP A 214 -24.00 14.52 15.23
N ASN A 215 -24.06 15.08 14.02
CA ASN A 215 -22.95 15.70 13.28
C ASN A 215 -21.89 14.74 12.72
N TYR A 216 -22.24 13.48 12.43
CA TYR A 216 -21.31 12.50 11.84
C TYR A 216 -20.52 13.03 10.62
N LYS A 217 -19.22 12.74 10.55
CA LYS A 217 -18.31 13.02 9.44
C LYS A 217 -17.44 11.78 9.19
N PRO A 218 -17.32 11.35 7.92
CA PRO A 218 -16.58 10.16 7.58
C PRO A 218 -15.09 10.31 7.86
N SER A 219 -14.51 9.28 8.48
CA SER A 219 -13.08 9.21 8.76
C SER A 219 -12.36 8.51 7.61
N ARG A 220 -11.15 8.95 7.26
CA ARG A 220 -10.45 8.48 6.05
C ARG A 220 -8.97 8.27 6.33
N ASN A 221 -8.43 7.14 5.92
CA ASN A 221 -6.98 6.96 5.93
C ASN A 221 -6.35 7.75 4.79
N ALA A 222 -5.20 8.35 5.04
CA ALA A 222 -4.35 8.92 4.02
C ALA A 222 -2.89 8.62 4.34
N TYR A 223 -2.07 8.43 3.32
CA TYR A 223 -0.63 8.34 3.50
C TYR A 223 0.15 8.89 2.31
N GLY A 224 1.36 9.36 2.59
CA GLY A 224 2.27 9.93 1.61
C GLY A 224 3.72 9.66 1.94
N GLY A 225 4.50 9.19 0.97
CA GLY A 225 5.92 8.91 1.20
C GLY A 225 6.68 8.36 0.01
N ILE A 226 7.84 7.75 0.29
CA ILE A 226 8.79 7.30 -0.71
C ILE A 226 8.55 5.82 -1.00
N ASN A 227 8.28 5.50 -2.26
CA ASN A 227 8.23 4.15 -2.79
C ASN A 227 9.54 3.82 -3.50
N ALA A 228 10.07 2.63 -3.22
CA ALA A 228 11.18 2.06 -3.96
C ALA A 228 10.84 0.63 -4.38
N GLY A 229 11.30 0.21 -5.55
CA GLY A 229 11.08 -1.14 -6.02
C GLY A 229 12.09 -1.62 -7.05
N ILE A 230 12.10 -2.93 -7.23
CA ILE A 230 12.89 -3.63 -8.24
C ILE A 230 11.93 -4.39 -9.15
N ASN A 231 12.17 -4.28 -10.45
CA ASN A 231 11.24 -4.74 -11.46
C ASN A 231 12.00 -5.48 -12.56
N TYR A 232 11.40 -6.55 -13.04
CA TYR A 232 11.86 -7.27 -14.20
C TYR A 232 10.79 -7.24 -15.29
N ILE A 233 11.15 -6.70 -16.45
CA ILE A 233 10.36 -6.79 -17.67
C ILE A 233 10.57 -8.19 -18.22
N LEU A 234 9.48 -8.94 -18.31
CA LEU A 234 9.47 -10.19 -19.04
C LEU A 234 9.67 -9.81 -20.52
N ALA A 235 10.87 -10.08 -21.01
CA ALA A 235 11.17 -9.98 -22.42
C ALA A 235 10.10 -10.75 -23.22
N ARG A 236 9.60 -10.12 -24.28
CA ARG A 236 9.03 -10.84 -25.42
C ARG A 236 10.09 -10.87 -26.51
#